data_AF-A0A2D8V7T2-F1
#
_entry.id   AF-A0A2D8V7T2-F1
#
_cell.length_a   1.000
_cell.length_b   1.000
_cell.length_c   1.000
_cell.angle_alpha   90.00
_cell.angle_beta   90.00
_cell.angle_gamma   90.00
#
_symmetry.space_group_name_H-M   'P 1'
#
loop_
_entity.id
_entity.type
_entity.pdbx_description
1 polymer ?
#
loop_
_entity_poly.entity_id
_entity_poly.type
_entity_poly.pdbx_seq_one_letter_code
_entity_poly.pdbx_strand_id
1 'polypeptide(L)' 'MEKLIDQGMKSFDQALFSLYHEVKITQEEAMRNADSANNLRLKIKLASEGDVGGVGGLSLEETD' A
#
# COMPACT_ATOMS: atom_id res chain seq x y z
N MET A 1 -18.27 2.97 23.70
CA MET A 1 -17.07 2.09 23.70
C MET A 1 -16.77 1.74 22.24
N GLU A 2 -16.42 2.72 21.39
CA GLU A 2 -16.43 2.51 19.92
C GLU A 2 -15.41 3.42 19.19
N LYS A 3 -14.12 3.35 19.53
CA LYS A 3 -13.08 4.07 18.76
C LYS A 3 -11.75 3.33 18.67
N LEU A 4 -11.72 1.99 18.60
CA LEU A 4 -10.43 1.29 18.76
C LEU A 4 -10.09 0.14 17.79
N ILE A 5 -10.82 -0.06 16.68
CA ILE A 5 -10.54 -1.22 15.81
C ILE A 5 -10.12 -0.87 14.37
N ASP A 6 -9.80 0.40 14.07
CA ASP A 6 -9.43 0.77 12.68
C ASP A 6 -7.99 1.30 12.51
N GLN A 7 -7.24 1.48 13.61
CA GLN A 7 -5.91 2.11 13.56
C GLN A 7 -4.72 1.15 13.37
N GLY A 8 -4.96 -0.11 13.00
CA GLY A 8 -3.87 -1.09 12.90
C GLY A 8 -4.09 -2.28 11.97
N MET A 9 -5.23 -2.38 11.29
CA MET A 9 -5.45 -3.46 10.34
C MET A 9 -4.77 -3.14 9.02
N LYS A 10 -3.49 -3.51 8.91
CA LYS A 10 -2.83 -3.62 7.61
C LYS A 10 -3.32 -4.90 6.96
N SER A 11 -3.92 -4.79 5.78
CA SER A 11 -4.24 -5.96 4.97
C SER A 11 -2.96 -6.67 4.54
N PHE A 12 -3.06 -7.97 4.27
CA PHE A 12 -1.91 -8.76 3.84
C PHE A 12 -1.27 -8.19 2.56
N ASP A 13 -2.09 -7.73 1.60
CA ASP A 13 -1.64 -7.02 0.41
C ASP A 13 -0.80 -5.78 0.73
N GLN A 14 -1.10 -5.06 1.82
CA GLN A 14 -0.38 -3.86 2.22
C GLN A 14 0.98 -4.20 2.86
N ALA A 15 1.08 -5.33 3.56
CA ALA A 15 2.34 -5.89 4.01
C ALA A 15 3.20 -6.36 2.83
N LEU A 16 2.61 -7.08 1.86
CA LEU A 16 3.29 -7.52 0.64
C LEU A 16 3.80 -6.35 -0.19
N PHE A 17 2.99 -5.30 -0.33
CA PHE A 17 3.40 -4.06 -1.00
C PHE A 17 4.61 -3.42 -0.31
N SER A 18 4.62 -3.36 1.03
CA SER A 18 5.74 -2.80 1.80
C SER A 18 7.00 -3.64 1.63
N LEU A 19 6.90 -4.97 1.70
CA LEU A 19 8.01 -5.89 1.48
C LEU A 19 8.57 -5.79 0.05
N TYR A 20 7.70 -5.63 -0.95
CA TYR A 20 8.11 -5.40 -2.33
C TYR A 20 8.85 -4.06 -2.48
N HIS A 21 8.34 -2.99 -1.88
CA HIS A 21 8.97 -1.67 -1.89
C HIS A 21 10.33 -1.66 -1.16
N GLU A 22 10.49 -2.46 -0.11
CA GLU A 22 11.76 -2.70 0.57
C GLU A 22 12.69 -3.68 -0.19
N VAL A 23 12.29 -4.15 -1.38
CA VAL A 23 13.03 -5.11 -2.22
C VAL A 23 13.33 -6.43 -1.47
N LYS A 24 12.47 -6.79 -0.51
CA LYS A 24 12.59 -8.05 0.27
C LYS A 24 11.97 -9.24 -0.45
N ILE A 25 11.00 -8.99 -1.32
CA ILE A 25 10.33 -10.00 -2.15
C ILE A 25 10.21 -9.48 -3.58
N THR A 26 10.13 -10.39 -4.54
CA THR A 26 9.92 -10.04 -5.95
C THR A 26 8.46 -9.66 -6.21
N GLN A 27 8.20 -8.91 -7.30
CA GLN A 27 6.83 -8.61 -7.71
C GLN A 27 6.01 -9.89 -7.92
N GLU A 28 6.61 -10.93 -8.51
CA GLU A 28 5.94 -12.22 -8.70
C GLU A 28 5.56 -12.90 -7.38
N GLU A 29 6.46 -12.89 -6.38
CA GLU A 29 6.16 -13.43 -5.05
C GLU A 29 5.06 -12.63 -4.35
N ALA A 30 5.09 -11.31 -4.46
CA ALA A 30 4.05 -10.46 -3.89
C ALA A 30 2.69 -10.75 -4.53
N MET A 31 2.61 -10.87 -5.87
CA MET A 31 1.37 -11.18 -6.59
C MET A 31 0.84 -12.59 -6.30
N ARG A 32 1.74 -13.57 -6.14
CA ARG A 32 1.35 -14.96 -5.87
C ARG A 32 0.71 -15.12 -4.49
N ASN A 33 1.17 -14.35 -3.51
CA ASN A 33 0.69 -14.42 -2.13
C ASN A 33 -0.44 -13.41 -1.85
N ALA A 34 -0.64 -12.41 -2.71
CA ALA A 34 -1.72 -11.45 -2.53
C ALA A 34 -3.10 -12.13 -2.58
N ASP A 35 -4.00 -11.71 -1.67
CA ASP A 35 -5.39 -12.16 -1.70
C ASP A 35 -6.09 -11.65 -2.98
N SER A 36 -5.64 -10.50 -3.48
CA SER A 36 -6.05 -9.97 -4.78
C SER A 36 -4.83 -9.44 -5.53
N ALA A 37 -4.24 -10.30 -6.36
CA ALA A 37 -3.14 -9.94 -7.28
C ALA A 37 -3.49 -8.70 -8.13
N ASN A 38 -4.75 -8.54 -8.53
CA ASN A 38 -5.21 -7.37 -9.27
C ASN A 38 -5.12 -6.07 -8.45
N ASN A 39 -5.55 -6.10 -7.17
CA ASN A 39 -5.47 -4.94 -6.29
C ASN A 39 -4.01 -4.59 -5.96
N LEU A 40 -3.19 -5.60 -5.68
CA LEU A 40 -1.76 -5.38 -5.42
C LEU A 40 -1.05 -4.81 -6.65
N ARG A 41 -1.34 -5.33 -7.85
CA ARG A 41 -0.76 -4.82 -9.11
C ARG A 41 -1.14 -3.38 -9.36
N LEU A 42 -2.40 -3.04 -9.15
CA LEU A 42 -2.87 -1.67 -9.28
C LEU A 42 -2.15 -0.75 -8.29
N LYS A 43 -1.99 -1.16 -7.02
CA LYS A 43 -1.24 -0.40 -6.01
C LYS A 43 0.23 -0.21 -6.38
N ILE A 44 0.92 -1.26 -6.83
CA ILE A 44 2.33 -1.16 -7.29
C ILE A 44 2.45 -0.21 -8.47
N LYS A 45 1.52 -0.30 -9.43
CA LYS A 45 1.51 0.57 -10.60
C LYS A 45 1.24 2.03 -10.22
N LEU A 46 0.22 2.30 -9.41
CA LEU A 46 -0.08 3.66 -8.91
C LEU A 46 1.09 4.23 -8.11
N ALA A 47 1.74 3.42 -7.28
CA ALA A 47 2.91 3.84 -6.54
C ALA A 47 4.09 4.15 -7.47
N SER A 48 4.35 3.31 -8.48
CA SER A 48 5.41 3.55 -9.47
C SER A 48 5.13 4.73 -10.39
N GLU A 49 3.86 4.99 -10.73
CA GLU A 49 3.43 6.16 -11.52
C GLU A 49 3.42 7.45 -10.67
N GLY A 50 3.23 7.34 -9.36
CA GLY A 50 3.33 8.46 -8.41
C GLY A 50 4.77 8.74 -7.93
N ASP A 51 5.66 7.75 -7.94
CA ASP A 51 7.04 7.88 -7.44
C ASP A 51 8.00 8.53 -8.45
N VAL A 52 7.61 8.67 -9.72
CA VAL A 52 8.34 9.51 -10.70
C VAL A 52 8.15 11.01 -10.48
N GLY A 53 7.49 11.44 -9.40
CA GLY A 53 7.21 12.85 -9.15
C GLY A 53 6.86 13.18 -7.69
N GLY A 54 7.79 12.98 -6.76
CA GLY A 54 7.86 13.80 -5.56
C GLY A 54 7.16 13.24 -4.32
N VAL A 55 7.97 13.03 -3.30
CA VAL A 55 7.64 13.35 -1.91
C VAL A 55 6.81 14.66 -1.83
N GLY A 56 5.50 14.57 -1.57
CA GLY A 56 4.65 15.75 -1.58
C GLY A 56 3.22 15.54 -1.09
N GLY A 57 3.05 15.46 0.24
CA GLY A 57 1.88 16.00 0.93
C GLY A 57 0.51 15.38 0.65
N LEU A 58 0.16 14.33 1.39
CA LEU A 58 -1.24 14.12 1.78
C LEU A 58 -1.36 14.45 3.27
N SER A 59 -1.19 15.73 3.59
CA SER A 59 -1.75 16.30 4.82
C SER A 59 -3.22 16.58 4.49
N LEU A 60 -4.11 15.71 4.93
CA LEU A 60 -5.54 15.99 4.89
C LEU A 60 -5.78 17.14 5.88
N GLU A 61 -5.87 18.36 5.37
CA GLU A 61 -6.51 19.47 6.09
C GLU A 61 -8.00 19.14 6.21
N GLU A 62 -8.42 18.69 7.40
CA GLU A 62 -9.79 18.88 7.86
C GLU A 62 -9.93 20.35 8.30
N THR A 63 -10.46 21.18 7.40
CA THR A 63 -11.08 22.46 7.75
C THR A 63 -12.33 22.66 6.88
N ASP A 64 -13.50 22.29 7.41
CA ASP A 64 -14.57 23.24 7.83
C ASP A 64 -15.63 22.48 8.65
#